data_AF-A0A536VGY3-F1
#
_entry.id   AF-A0A536VGY3-F1
#
_cell.length_a   1.000
_cell.length_b   1.000
_cell.length_c   1.000
_cell.angle_alpha   90.00
_cell.angle_beta   90.00
_cell.angle_gamma   90.00
#
_symmetry.space_group_name_H-M   'P 1'
#
loop_
_entity.id
_entity.type
_entity.pdbx_description
1 polymer ?
#
loop_
_entity_poly.entity_id
_entity_poly.type
_entity_poly.pdbx_seq_one_letter_code
_entity_poly.pdbx_strand_id
1 'polypeptide(L)'
;MTANDEWLKVESLDLEGQGVAHNAEGKVVFIEGALPGEEVQVQVHRRKNNWEQAAMTVLRRESSQRVTPRCKHFGVCGGCKLQHFDVGAQV
;
A
#
# COMPACT_ATOMS: atom_id res chain seq x y z
N MET A 1 -7.14 -16.19 4.67
CA MET A 1 -7.59 -15.01 3.90
C MET A 1 -7.19 -13.79 4.70
N THR A 2 -6.81 -12.67 4.08
CA THR A 2 -6.41 -11.47 4.83
C THR A 2 -7.61 -10.89 5.60
N ALA A 3 -7.45 -10.69 6.90
CA ALA A 3 -8.48 -10.08 7.75
C ALA A 3 -8.35 -8.55 7.75
N ASN A 4 -9.47 -7.83 7.94
CA ASN A 4 -9.45 -6.35 7.95
C ASN A 4 -8.62 -5.77 9.11
N ASP A 5 -8.50 -6.50 10.21
CA ASP A 5 -7.75 -6.08 11.40
C ASP A 5 -6.29 -6.60 11.41
N GLU A 6 -5.88 -7.34 10.38
CA GLU A 6 -4.54 -7.90 10.26
C GLU A 6 -3.52 -6.81 9.89
N TRP A 7 -2.41 -6.76 10.63
CA TRP A 7 -1.30 -5.85 10.34
C TRP A 7 -0.36 -6.47 9.31
N LEU A 8 -0.25 -5.82 8.17
CA LEU A 8 0.65 -6.21 7.09
C LEU A 8 1.87 -5.30 7.06
N LYS A 9 3.05 -5.91 6.97
CA LYS A 9 4.30 -5.21 6.75
C LYS A 9 4.56 -5.09 5.25
N VAL A 10 4.71 -3.87 4.78
CA VAL A 10 4.95 -3.57 3.37
C VAL A 10 6.44 -3.71 3.09
N GLU A 11 6.79 -4.58 2.14
CA GLU A 11 8.16 -5.00 1.87
C GLU A 11 8.75 -4.28 0.66
N SER A 12 7.93 -4.03 -0.36
CA SER A 12 8.36 -3.41 -1.62
C SER A 12 7.20 -2.68 -2.32
N LEU A 13 7.50 -2.06 -3.46
CA LEU A 13 6.50 -1.51 -4.38
C LEU A 13 6.49 -2.33 -5.67
N ASP A 14 5.31 -2.44 -6.28
CA ASP A 14 5.19 -2.93 -7.64
C ASP A 14 5.38 -1.82 -8.68
N LEU A 15 5.26 -2.17 -9.97
CA LEU A 15 5.42 -1.23 -11.08
C LEU A 15 4.30 -0.18 -11.17
N GLU A 16 3.16 -0.43 -10.52
CA GLU A 16 2.04 0.51 -10.45
C GLU A 16 2.09 1.43 -9.23
N GLY A 17 3.10 1.26 -8.36
CA GLY A 17 3.25 2.01 -7.13
C GLY A 17 2.38 1.51 -5.97
N GLN A 18 1.92 0.25 -6.03
CA GLN A 18 1.21 -0.41 -4.95
C GLN A 18 2.22 -1.07 -4.00
N GLY A 19 1.96 -0.98 -2.70
CA GLY A 19 2.72 -1.70 -1.68
C GLY A 19 2.54 -3.21 -1.84
N VAL A 20 3.60 -3.97 -1.72
CA VAL A 20 3.57 -5.43 -1.73
C VAL A 20 3.84 -5.93 -0.33
N ALA A 21 2.94 -6.77 0.18
CA ALA A 21 3.06 -7.46 1.46
C ALA A 21 2.62 -8.91 1.33
N HIS A 22 2.92 -9.69 2.37
CA HIS A 22 2.43 -11.06 2.52
C HIS A 22 1.57 -11.15 3.78
N ASN A 23 0.41 -11.78 3.66
CA ASN A 23 -0.43 -12.08 4.83
C ASN A 23 0.13 -13.25 5.65
N ALA A 24 -0.51 -13.58 6.77
CA ALA A 24 -0.10 -14.68 7.65
C ALA A 24 -0.05 -16.06 6.97
N GLU A 25 -0.73 -16.25 5.84
CA GLU A 25 -0.72 -17.49 5.04
C GLU A 25 0.34 -17.46 3.93
N GLY A 26 1.13 -16.40 3.81
CA GLY A 26 2.13 -16.22 2.75
C GLY A 26 1.56 -15.79 1.40
N LYS A 27 0.30 -15.36 1.34
CA LYS A 27 -0.33 -14.89 0.11
C LYS A 27 0.04 -13.44 -0.16
N VAL A 28 0.34 -13.12 -1.42
CA VAL A 28 0.69 -11.76 -1.85
C VAL A 28 -0.53 -10.85 -1.77
N VAL A 29 -0.34 -9.68 -1.15
CA VAL A 29 -1.34 -8.62 -1.05
C VAL A 29 -0.77 -7.34 -1.67
N PHE A 30 -1.43 -6.85 -2.71
CA PHE A 30 -1.15 -5.55 -3.32
C PHE A 30 -1.98 -4.47 -2.63
N ILE A 31 -1.32 -3.45 -2.10
CA ILE A 31 -1.90 -2.47 -1.18
C ILE A 31 -1.77 -1.07 -1.78
N GLU A 32 -2.91 -0.48 -2.14
CA GLU A 32 -2.96 0.90 -2.62
C GLU A 32 -2.67 1.89 -1.50
N GLY A 33 -1.76 2.84 -1.77
CA GLY A 33 -1.42 3.93 -0.85
C GLY A 33 -0.42 3.57 0.25
N ALA A 34 0.16 2.37 0.20
CA ALA A 34 1.13 1.85 1.15
C ALA A 34 2.56 1.85 0.58
N LEU A 35 3.54 2.17 1.40
CA LEU A 35 4.95 2.31 1.02
C LEU A 35 5.85 1.28 1.72
N PRO A 36 7.05 0.97 1.17
CA PRO A 36 7.98 0.05 1.81
C PRO A 36 8.40 0.53 3.20
N GLY A 37 8.43 -0.41 4.14
CA GLY A 37 8.77 -0.15 5.54
C GLY A 37 7.58 0.20 6.43
N GLU A 38 6.37 0.28 5.87
CA GLU A 38 5.15 0.57 6.62
C GLU A 38 4.51 -0.66 7.24
N GLU A 39 3.72 -0.41 8.28
CA GLU A 39 2.84 -1.40 8.89
C GLU A 39 1.42 -0.87 8.83
N VAL A 40 0.55 -1.59 8.11
CA VAL A 40 -0.77 -1.11 7.70
C VAL A 40 -1.85 -2.17 7.91
N GLN A 41 -3.07 -1.72 8.19
CA GLN A 41 -4.28 -2.51 7.99
C GLN A 41 -4.86 -2.19 6.61
N VAL A 42 -5.56 -3.17 6.04
CA VAL A 42 -6.06 -3.09 4.68
C VAL A 42 -7.48 -3.61 4.56
N GLN A 43 -8.22 -3.04 3.60
CA GLN A 43 -9.51 -3.56 3.17
C GLN A 43 -9.37 -4.21 1.81
N VAL A 44 -9.50 -5.54 1.77
CA VAL A 44 -9.43 -6.32 0.54
C VAL A 44 -10.70 -6.10 -0.28
N HIS A 45 -10.56 -5.62 -1.50
CA HIS A 45 -11.67 -5.42 -2.43
C HIS A 45 -11.65 -6.39 -3.61
N ARG A 46 -10.54 -7.09 -3.87
CA ARG A 46 -10.47 -8.15 -4.89
C ARG A 46 -9.59 -9.31 -4.44
N ARG A 47 -10.08 -10.54 -4.66
CA ARG A 47 -9.40 -11.79 -4.29
C ARG A 47 -9.20 -12.68 -5.50
N LYS A 48 -8.00 -13.24 -5.64
CA LYS A 48 -7.63 -14.31 -6.58
C LYS A 48 -6.95 -15.44 -5.81
N ASN A 49 -6.70 -16.57 -6.48
CA ASN A 49 -6.08 -17.73 -5.82
C ASN A 49 -4.67 -17.41 -5.30
N ASN A 50 -3.87 -16.67 -6.07
CA ASN A 50 -2.45 -16.43 -5.75
C ASN A 50 -2.19 -15.05 -5.13
N TRP A 51 -3.16 -14.12 -5.19
CA TRP A 51 -2.96 -12.76 -4.73
C TRP A 51 -4.27 -12.07 -4.33
N GLU A 52 -4.16 -10.98 -3.57
CA GLU A 52 -5.27 -10.10 -3.18
C GLU A 52 -4.94 -8.64 -3.47
N GLN A 53 -5.96 -7.84 -3.76
CA GLN A 53 -5.87 -6.40 -3.95
C GLN A 53 -6.67 -5.71 -2.83
N ALA A 54 -6.02 -4.77 -2.18
CA ALA A 54 -6.53 -4.09 -1.01
C ALA A 54 -6.17 -2.60 -1.02
N ALA A 55 -6.95 -1.81 -0.29
CA ALA A 55 -6.62 -0.41 -0.02
C ALA A 55 -6.22 -0.26 1.45
N MET A 56 -5.19 0.54 1.73
CA MET A 56 -4.80 0.84 3.10
C MET A 56 -5.94 1.56 3.84
N THR A 57 -6.27 1.10 5.04
CA THR A 57 -7.28 1.71 5.91
C THR A 57 -6.68 2.39 7.12
N VAL A 58 -5.63 1.81 7.71
CA VAL A 58 -4.97 2.34 8.90
C VAL A 58 -3.46 2.22 8.74
N LEU A 59 -2.73 3.26 9.11
CA LEU A 59 -1.27 3.29 9.15
C LEU A 59 -0.80 3.28 10.61
N ARG A 60 -0.05 2.26 11.01
CA ARG A 60 0.56 2.17 12.35
C ARG A 60 2.00 2.67 12.38
N ARG A 61 2.75 2.41 11.31
CA ARG A 61 4.13 2.84 11.16
C ARG A 61 4.31 3.46 9.79
N GLU A 62 4.66 4.74 9.75
CA GLU A 62 4.97 5.46 8.53
C GLU A 62 6.38 5.13 8.00
N SER A 63 6.53 5.17 6.68
CA SER A 63 7.84 5.09 6.04
C SER A 63 8.53 6.44 6.10
N SER A 64 9.86 6.44 6.25
CA SER A 64 10.67 7.66 6.11
C SER A 64 10.62 8.25 4.69
N GLN A 65 10.10 7.50 3.73
CA GLN A 65 9.93 7.91 2.33
C GLN A 65 8.53 8.46 2.05
N ARG A 66 7.64 8.49 3.05
CA ARG A 66 6.30 9.06 2.92
C ARG A 66 6.39 10.58 2.91
N VAL A 67 5.80 11.20 1.90
CA VAL A 67 5.64 12.65 1.81
C VAL A 67 4.16 13.01 1.76
N THR A 68 3.81 14.20 2.24
CA THR A 68 2.44 14.69 2.12
C THR A 68 2.17 15.05 0.65
N PRO A 69 1.15 14.45 0.00
CA PRO A 69 0.80 14.78 -1.38
C PRO A 69 0.50 16.26 -1.53
N ARG A 70 1.09 16.90 -2.55
CA ARG A 70 0.86 18.34 -2.82
C ARG A 70 -0.52 18.59 -3.43
N CYS A 71 -1.10 17.60 -4.10
CA CYS A 71 -2.43 17.72 -4.68
C CYS A 71 -3.53 17.42 -3.64
N LYS A 72 -4.38 18.41 -3.39
CA LYS A 72 -5.58 18.28 -2.55
C LYS A 72 -6.61 17.24 -3.03
N HIS A 73 -6.51 16.79 -4.28
CA HIS A 73 -7.38 15.76 -4.86
C HIS A 73 -6.71 14.37 -4.92
N PHE A 74 -5.51 14.23 -4.34
CA PHE A 74 -4.81 12.95 -4.25
C PHE A 74 -5.70 11.91 -3.53
N GLY A 75 -5.79 10.70 -4.09
CA GLY A 75 -6.71 9.64 -3.61
C GLY A 75 -8.14 9.71 -4.15
N VAL A 76 -8.56 10.80 -4.82
CA VAL A 76 -9.92 10.96 -5.39
C VAL A 76 -9.90 11.05 -6.92
N CYS A 77 -8.98 11.84 -7.47
CA CYS A 77 -8.95 12.15 -8.90
C CYS A 77 -8.34 11.03 -9.77
N GLY A 78 -7.67 10.04 -9.18
CA GLY A 78 -7.03 8.92 -9.90
C GLY A 78 -5.83 9.29 -10.79
N GLY A 79 -5.61 10.58 -11.09
CA GLY A 79 -4.56 11.05 -12.01
C GLY A 79 -3.13 10.95 -11.49
N CYS A 80 -2.91 10.75 -10.19
CA CYS A 80 -1.57 10.55 -9.62
C CYS A 80 -1.61 9.47 -8.54
N LYS A 81 -0.83 8.39 -8.72
CA LYS A 81 -0.72 7.29 -7.76
C LYS A 81 0.41 7.49 -6.72
N LEU A 82 1.48 8.19 -7.10
CA LEU A 82 2.75 8.21 -6.35
C LEU A 82 3.06 9.51 -5.58
N GLN A 83 2.17 10.50 -5.51
CA GLN A 83 2.51 11.77 -4.82
C GLN A 83 2.76 11.65 -3.31
N HIS A 84 2.43 10.50 -2.72
CA HIS A 84 2.73 10.19 -1.33
C HIS A 84 4.11 9.55 -1.14
N PHE A 85 4.82 9.28 -2.24
CA PHE A 85 6.17 8.71 -2.26
C PHE A 85 7.20 9.79 -2.62
N ASP A 86 8.29 9.86 -1.87
CA ASP A 86 9.36 10.81 -2.16
C ASP A 86 9.97 10.53 -3.54
N VAL A 87 10.05 11.57 -4.37
CA VAL A 87 10.54 11.47 -5.75
C VAL A 87 12.02 11.07 -5.79
N GLY A 88 12.80 11.36 -4.76
CA GLY A 88 14.21 10.98 -4.65
C GLY A 88 14.44 9.48 -4.36
N ALA A 89 13.39 8.76 -3.95
CA ALA A 89 13.44 7.30 -3.75
C ALA A 89 12.99 6.49 -4.98
N GLN A 90 12.53 7.17 -6.04
CA GLN A 90 12.20 6.56 -7.34
C GLN A 90 13.47 6.50 -8.19
N VAL A 91 14.18 5.37 -8.20
CA VAL A 91 15.35 5.11 -9.06
C VAL A 91 15.07 3.97 -10.02
#